data_AF-A0A292Q763-F1
#
_entry.id   AF-A0A292Q763-F1
#
_cell.length_a   1.000
_cell.length_b   1.000
_cell.length_c   1.000
_cell.angle_alpha   90.00
_cell.angle_beta   90.00
_cell.angle_gamma   90.00
#
_symmetry.space_group_name_H-M   'P 1'
#
loop_
_entity.id
_entity.type
_entity.pdbx_description
1 polymer ?
#
loop_
_entity_poly.entity_id
_entity_poly.type
_entity_poly.pdbx_seq_one_letter_code
_entity_poly.pdbx_strand_id
1 'polypeptide(L)'
;MGVNIMLSMDNNGEQCHVGTRKFGDEDEGFGPVLTGKHELQVGVSPSPPPSPIPSFPLASCIKETIAAAYRRMSRGELCLLLSLRSLPTCGEAVELAFRLAVHELSHRTDLSLKRHHTPRFTPPLSASSSFSECPNQINSGGNGGNGDHDVDMKAHELDNISLYVDTPFPQDVNLPPLPPELWADIFESLGDWELATALGIHTKLRRSADWAANGTRLDYAILSGSVEHITSLLEVYPAERFTKFGAKCMLRFAYTDLLTFFWANYRHDFLRVYSEPSLKIPTLASHYGQSKVLTWWLRASSPDLPNPFPREYDEEPLNDASREGHIHVLQWWKSSGLPLRYGQVMDVASSFGHLAVLEWWKNSGLTLNYLHALKGASYRGEVEVLEWWRKSGLRLVYDKEVLVDATKFNRPDVLQWWSSSGLRVEYCVCDIEAALEDAIDGGKEARDWWLGRGFRIDVPVTEWMEYKRL
;
A
#
# COMPACT_ATOMS: atom_id res chain seq x y z
N MET A 1 -36.95 24.24 -43.19
CA MET A 1 -37.49 23.04 -43.85
C MET A 1 -37.54 21.93 -42.81
N GLY A 2 -38.61 21.12 -42.73
CA GLY A 2 -38.79 19.92 -41.86
C GLY A 2 -38.34 20.02 -40.38
N VAL A 3 -39.18 20.11 -39.35
CA VAL A 3 -40.65 19.92 -39.17
C VAL A 3 -41.13 18.44 -39.24
N ASN A 4 -42.02 18.07 -38.29
CA ASN A 4 -42.81 16.81 -38.12
C ASN A 4 -42.15 15.60 -37.42
N ILE A 5 -42.83 14.82 -36.53
CA ILE A 5 -44.08 15.05 -35.76
C ILE A 5 -44.22 14.08 -34.54
N MET A 6 -45.11 14.48 -33.60
CA MET A 6 -45.93 13.76 -32.59
C MET A 6 -46.13 12.22 -32.69
N LEU A 7 -46.54 11.45 -31.67
CA LEU A 7 -47.59 11.60 -30.61
C LEU A 7 -47.12 11.01 -29.24
N SER A 8 -47.64 11.33 -28.01
CA SER A 8 -49.01 11.27 -27.44
C SER A 8 -49.57 9.83 -27.31
N MET A 9 -50.18 9.34 -26.20
CA MET A 9 -50.82 9.95 -25.01
C MET A 9 -50.80 9.05 -23.75
N ASP A 10 -50.78 9.68 -22.55
CA ASP A 10 -51.58 9.47 -21.31
C ASP A 10 -51.74 8.04 -20.65
N ASN A 11 -52.22 7.84 -19.40
CA ASN A 11 -52.85 8.71 -18.38
C ASN A 11 -52.65 8.17 -16.93
N ASN A 12 -53.29 8.83 -15.94
CA ASN A 12 -53.36 8.56 -14.48
C ASN A 12 -52.13 9.03 -13.65
N GLY A 13 -52.21 9.98 -12.71
CA GLY A 13 -53.27 10.97 -12.45
C GLY A 13 -53.90 10.91 -11.05
N GLU A 14 -53.41 11.74 -10.13
CA GLU A 14 -54.19 12.30 -9.01
C GLU A 14 -53.54 13.62 -8.50
N GLN A 15 -54.29 14.48 -7.81
CA GLN A 15 -53.90 15.85 -7.46
C GLN A 15 -53.87 16.07 -5.94
N CYS A 16 -53.09 17.05 -5.45
CA CYS A 16 -53.56 17.94 -4.38
C CYS A 16 -52.77 19.27 -4.24
N HIS A 17 -53.51 20.37 -4.41
CA HIS A 17 -53.38 21.72 -3.83
C HIS A 17 -52.03 22.43 -3.58
N VAL A 18 -51.90 23.59 -4.23
CA VAL A 18 -51.12 24.76 -3.78
C VAL A 18 -51.94 25.59 -2.78
N GLY A 19 -51.28 26.23 -1.80
CA GLY A 19 -51.89 27.22 -0.92
C GLY A 19 -50.92 28.33 -0.50
N THR A 20 -51.34 29.60 -0.61
CA THR A 20 -50.58 30.79 -0.23
C THR A 20 -51.42 31.73 0.65
N ARG A 21 -50.77 32.52 1.54
CA ARG A 21 -51.38 33.69 2.23
C ARG A 21 -50.33 34.67 2.77
N LYS A 22 -50.77 35.85 3.26
CA LYS A 22 -49.99 37.07 3.48
C LYS A 22 -50.46 37.89 4.71
N PHE A 23 -49.50 38.58 5.36
CA PHE A 23 -49.57 39.92 6.02
C PHE A 23 -50.54 40.22 7.20
N GLY A 24 -50.28 41.35 7.89
CA GLY A 24 -50.76 41.76 9.24
C GLY A 24 -49.64 41.57 10.28
N ASP A 25 -48.92 42.56 10.84
CA ASP A 25 -49.22 43.96 11.25
C ASP A 25 -50.19 43.99 12.47
N GLU A 26 -50.11 44.84 13.52
CA GLU A 26 -49.44 46.14 13.84
C GLU A 26 -49.10 46.14 15.38
N ASP A 27 -48.38 47.03 16.13
CA ASP A 27 -47.45 48.19 15.92
C ASP A 27 -46.65 48.52 17.24
N GLU A 28 -45.79 49.56 17.21
CA GLU A 28 -45.21 50.42 18.30
C GLU A 28 -44.29 49.85 19.43
N GLY A 29 -43.26 50.57 19.94
CA GLY A 29 -42.72 51.89 19.54
C GLY A 29 -41.56 52.44 20.41
N PHE A 30 -40.87 53.48 19.90
CA PHE A 30 -39.94 54.45 20.52
C PHE A 30 -38.64 54.00 21.27
N GLY A 31 -37.53 54.72 20.95
CA GLY A 31 -36.22 54.66 21.66
C GLY A 31 -36.04 55.75 22.73
N PRO A 32 -34.79 56.04 23.20
CA PRO A 32 -33.78 56.65 22.31
C PRO A 32 -32.31 56.18 22.52
N VAL A 33 -31.42 56.76 21.72
CA VAL A 33 -29.97 56.52 21.64
C VAL A 33 -29.19 57.04 22.85
N LEU A 34 -28.21 56.26 23.34
CA LEU A 34 -26.97 56.78 23.93
C LEU A 34 -25.75 56.02 23.40
N THR A 35 -24.59 56.69 23.37
CA THR A 35 -23.39 56.26 22.67
C THR A 35 -22.36 55.59 23.59
N GLY A 36 -21.72 54.51 23.10
CA GLY A 36 -20.58 53.90 23.77
C GLY A 36 -19.78 52.99 22.82
N LYS A 37 -18.54 53.39 22.50
CA LYS A 37 -17.56 52.47 21.89
C LYS A 37 -16.93 51.64 23.00
N HIS A 38 -16.89 50.32 22.87
CA HIS A 38 -15.89 49.50 23.54
C HIS A 38 -15.53 48.28 22.69
N GLU A 39 -14.24 47.98 22.63
CA GLU A 39 -13.70 46.75 22.05
C GLU A 39 -13.96 45.57 23.00
N LEU A 40 -14.29 44.40 22.44
CA LEU A 40 -14.37 43.15 23.20
C LEU A 40 -13.27 42.21 22.74
N GLN A 41 -12.23 42.09 23.56
CA GLN A 41 -11.22 41.05 23.43
C GLN A 41 -11.84 39.69 23.77
N VAL A 42 -11.83 38.75 22.83
CA VAL A 42 -12.19 37.36 23.12
C VAL A 42 -10.96 36.65 23.69
N GLY A 43 -10.99 36.37 24.99
CA GLY A 43 -9.90 35.68 25.68
C GLY A 43 -9.77 34.22 25.22
N VAL A 44 -8.59 33.85 24.71
CA VAL A 44 -8.28 32.46 24.33
C VAL A 44 -7.74 31.71 25.55
N SER A 45 -8.58 30.85 26.12
CA SER A 45 -8.12 29.84 27.09
C SER A 45 -7.33 28.75 26.36
N PRO A 46 -6.08 28.42 26.76
CA PRO A 46 -5.32 27.36 26.11
C PRO A 46 -5.91 25.99 26.43
N SER A 47 -6.12 25.17 25.39
CA SER A 47 -6.46 23.75 25.53
C SER A 47 -5.31 23.00 26.22
N PRO A 48 -5.59 21.98 27.06
CA PRO A 48 -4.54 21.14 27.65
C PRO A 48 -3.74 20.42 26.55
N PRO A 49 -2.44 20.15 26.77
CA PRO A 49 -1.63 19.41 25.81
C PRO A 49 -2.16 17.99 25.62
N PRO A 50 -2.05 17.40 24.41
CA PRO A 50 -2.49 16.04 24.18
C PRO A 50 -1.66 15.04 25.00
N SER A 51 -2.33 14.10 25.66
CA SER A 51 -1.69 12.99 26.36
C SER A 51 -0.76 12.21 25.42
N PRO A 52 0.41 11.73 25.89
CA PRO A 52 1.32 10.96 25.05
C PRO A 52 0.65 9.67 24.56
N ILE A 53 0.64 9.48 23.25
CA ILE A 53 0.17 8.25 22.60
C ILE A 53 1.02 7.07 23.12
N PRO A 54 0.43 5.93 23.53
CA PRO A 54 1.21 4.77 23.97
C PRO A 54 2.12 4.28 22.84
N SER A 55 3.43 4.36 23.07
CA SER A 55 4.46 3.98 22.11
C SER A 55 4.58 2.46 22.01
N PHE A 56 3.67 1.83 21.25
CA PHE A 56 3.78 0.40 20.93
C PHE A 56 5.10 0.12 20.17
N PRO A 57 5.75 -1.02 20.43
CA PRO A 57 7.17 -1.19 20.13
C PRO A 57 7.41 -1.54 18.65
N LEU A 58 7.48 -0.52 17.79
CA LEU A 58 7.97 -0.66 16.40
C LEU A 58 9.33 -1.40 16.34
N ALA A 59 10.15 -1.22 17.38
CA ALA A 59 11.43 -1.87 17.59
C ALA A 59 11.36 -3.37 17.96
N SER A 60 10.21 -3.96 18.30
CA SER A 60 10.09 -5.43 18.44
C SER A 60 9.79 -6.09 17.10
N CYS A 61 8.94 -5.49 16.27
CA CYS A 61 8.67 -5.97 14.91
C CYS A 61 9.97 -6.04 14.09
N ILE A 62 10.75 -4.95 14.06
CA ILE A 62 12.04 -4.88 13.34
C ILE A 62 13.06 -5.92 13.88
N LYS A 63 13.07 -6.19 15.20
CA LYS A 63 13.91 -7.26 15.78
C LYS A 63 13.52 -8.63 15.23
N GLU A 64 12.22 -8.93 15.21
CA GLU A 64 11.73 -10.23 14.80
C GLU A 64 11.89 -10.46 13.28
N THR A 65 11.73 -9.42 12.44
CA THR A 65 12.05 -9.49 11.00
C THR A 65 13.52 -9.79 10.76
N ILE A 66 14.44 -9.10 11.44
CA ILE A 66 15.88 -9.32 11.30
C ILE A 66 16.29 -10.69 11.87
N ALA A 67 15.70 -11.12 12.99
CA ALA A 67 15.89 -12.47 13.53
C ALA A 67 15.36 -13.55 12.57
N ALA A 68 14.21 -13.33 11.91
CA ALA A 68 13.65 -14.24 10.92
C ALA A 68 14.51 -14.37 9.66
N ALA A 69 15.17 -13.29 9.22
CA ALA A 69 16.18 -13.36 8.16
C ALA A 69 17.39 -14.21 8.61
N TYR A 70 17.98 -13.92 9.77
CA TYR A 70 19.07 -14.73 10.31
C TYR A 70 18.70 -16.21 10.51
N ARG A 71 17.45 -16.54 10.87
CA ARG A 71 16.97 -17.94 11.01
C ARG A 71 17.01 -18.76 9.70
N ARG A 72 17.23 -18.14 8.54
CA ARG A 72 17.41 -18.83 7.25
C ARG A 72 18.85 -19.27 6.99
N MET A 73 19.83 -18.63 7.63
CA MET A 73 21.24 -19.01 7.54
C MET A 73 21.51 -20.31 8.28
N SER A 74 22.49 -21.09 7.81
CA SER A 74 22.92 -22.29 8.51
C SER A 74 23.54 -21.94 9.87
N ARG A 75 23.53 -22.92 10.79
CA ARG A 75 24.21 -22.78 12.09
C ARG A 75 25.71 -22.46 11.93
N GLY A 76 26.35 -22.87 10.83
CA GLY A 76 27.75 -22.55 10.54
C GLY A 76 27.97 -21.06 10.28
N GLU A 77 27.16 -20.47 9.40
CA GLU A 77 27.20 -19.05 9.06
C GLU A 77 26.84 -18.17 10.26
N LEU A 78 25.83 -18.57 11.05
CA LEU A 78 25.47 -17.88 12.29
C LEU A 78 26.61 -17.89 13.31
N CYS A 79 27.27 -19.03 13.51
CA CYS A 79 28.46 -19.13 14.37
C CYS A 79 29.61 -18.24 13.86
N LEU A 80 29.83 -18.17 12.54
CA LEU A 80 30.86 -17.33 11.93
C LEU A 80 30.56 -15.84 12.12
N LEU A 81 29.33 -15.40 11.84
CA LEU A 81 28.91 -14.01 12.00
C LEU A 81 28.94 -13.53 13.46
N LEU A 82 28.62 -14.41 14.42
CA LEU A 82 28.79 -14.16 15.85
C LEU A 82 30.28 -14.07 16.23
N SER A 83 31.12 -14.98 15.73
CA SER A 83 32.56 -15.01 16.03
C SER A 83 33.27 -13.75 15.53
N LEU A 84 32.93 -13.27 14.33
CA LEU A 84 33.42 -11.99 13.78
C LEU A 84 33.04 -10.77 14.64
N ARG A 85 32.01 -10.89 15.48
CA ARG A 85 31.53 -9.85 16.42
C ARG A 85 31.96 -10.12 17.87
N SER A 86 32.82 -11.12 18.10
CA SER A 86 33.23 -11.60 19.44
C SER A 86 32.07 -12.02 20.35
N LEU A 87 30.96 -12.50 19.77
CA LEU A 87 29.77 -12.94 20.48
C LEU A 87 29.78 -14.45 20.75
N PRO A 88 29.16 -14.94 21.85
CA PRO A 88 29.13 -16.37 22.16
C PRO A 88 28.33 -17.16 21.12
N THR A 89 28.90 -18.27 20.66
CA THR A 89 28.34 -19.18 19.63
C THR A 89 27.60 -20.40 20.20
N CYS A 90 27.37 -20.41 21.52
CA CYS A 90 26.54 -21.39 22.21
C CYS A 90 25.04 -21.07 22.05
N GLY A 91 24.23 -22.12 21.84
CA GLY A 91 22.79 -22.03 21.57
C GLY A 91 22.37 -22.76 20.29
N GLU A 92 21.05 -22.86 20.12
CA GLU A 92 20.41 -23.31 18.87
C GLU A 92 20.36 -22.19 17.84
N ALA A 93 20.19 -22.53 16.55
CA ALA A 93 20.22 -21.55 15.46
C ALA A 93 19.22 -20.38 15.65
N VAL A 94 18.04 -20.66 16.22
CA VAL A 94 17.02 -19.65 16.57
C VAL A 94 17.55 -18.62 17.57
N GLU A 95 18.30 -19.06 18.57
CA GLU A 95 18.89 -18.20 19.60
C GLU A 95 20.09 -17.41 19.04
N LEU A 96 20.95 -18.07 18.25
CA LEU A 96 22.09 -17.43 17.58
C LEU A 96 21.63 -16.31 16.62
N ALA A 97 20.57 -16.56 15.86
CA ALA A 97 19.93 -15.60 14.96
C ALA A 97 19.33 -14.39 15.72
N PHE A 98 18.62 -14.64 16.82
CA PHE A 98 18.07 -13.58 17.65
C PHE A 98 19.18 -12.76 18.34
N ARG A 99 20.27 -13.41 18.77
CA ARG A 99 21.44 -12.77 19.39
C ARG A 99 22.16 -11.82 18.41
N LEU A 100 22.29 -12.20 17.13
CA LEU A 100 22.76 -11.31 16.07
C LEU A 100 21.81 -10.13 15.83
N ALA A 101 20.50 -10.39 15.70
CA ALA A 101 19.52 -9.33 15.50
C ALA A 101 19.53 -8.27 16.61
N VAL A 102 19.60 -8.70 17.89
CA VAL A 102 19.70 -7.81 19.04
C VAL A 102 21.00 -7.00 19.01
N HIS A 103 22.14 -7.63 18.67
CA HIS A 103 23.43 -6.95 18.58
C HIS A 103 23.46 -5.86 17.48
N GLU A 104 22.94 -6.16 16.30
CA GLU A 104 22.87 -5.21 15.17
C GLU A 104 21.89 -4.05 15.40
N LEU A 105 21.03 -4.16 16.41
CA LEU A 105 20.10 -3.10 16.82
C LEU A 105 20.58 -2.32 18.04
N SER A 106 21.42 -2.90 18.91
CA SER A 106 22.03 -2.20 20.05
C SER A 106 23.17 -1.27 19.64
N HIS A 107 23.92 -1.59 18.58
CA HIS A 107 25.09 -0.81 18.13
C HIS A 107 24.74 0.41 17.24
N ARG A 108 23.47 0.84 17.20
CA ARG A 108 22.99 1.94 16.32
C ARG A 108 22.88 3.32 16.98
N THR A 109 23.43 3.51 18.18
CA THR A 109 23.22 4.74 18.98
C THR A 109 24.21 5.89 18.70
N ASP A 110 24.91 5.90 17.56
CA ASP A 110 25.59 7.10 17.04
C ASP A 110 25.22 7.36 15.57
N LEU A 111 24.24 8.25 15.40
CA LEU A 111 23.85 8.84 14.11
C LEU A 111 23.80 10.37 14.25
N SER A 112 24.96 10.95 14.57
CA SER A 112 25.14 12.42 14.62
C SER A 112 26.27 12.93 13.70
N LEU A 113 27.16 12.06 13.25
CA LEU A 113 28.32 12.41 12.42
C LEU A 113 28.10 12.15 10.93
N LYS A 114 27.88 13.23 10.16
CA LYS A 114 28.15 13.24 8.72
C LYS A 114 29.64 12.93 8.48
N ARG A 115 29.96 11.76 7.93
CA ARG A 115 31.34 11.43 7.53
C ARG A 115 31.56 11.79 6.06
N HIS A 116 32.41 12.79 5.83
CA HIS A 116 32.77 13.26 4.50
C HIS A 116 34.06 12.60 4.00
N HIS A 117 34.04 12.12 2.74
CA HIS A 117 35.20 11.71 1.92
C HIS A 117 35.97 10.46 2.42
N THR A 118 36.78 9.76 1.62
CA THR A 118 37.42 10.09 0.32
C THR A 118 37.22 9.04 -0.79
N PRO A 119 37.20 9.44 -2.07
CA PRO A 119 37.19 8.50 -3.20
C PRO A 119 38.54 7.78 -3.37
N ARG A 120 38.53 6.56 -3.90
CA ARG A 120 39.74 5.84 -4.34
C ARG A 120 39.98 6.03 -5.84
N PHE A 121 41.25 6.15 -6.20
CA PHE A 121 41.72 6.33 -7.58
C PHE A 121 41.42 5.12 -8.47
N THR A 122 41.02 5.39 -9.71
CA THR A 122 41.14 4.44 -10.83
C THR A 122 42.52 4.56 -11.49
N PRO A 123 43.18 3.46 -11.88
CA PRO A 123 44.31 3.50 -12.81
C PRO A 123 43.82 3.67 -14.26
N PRO A 124 44.61 4.27 -15.16
CA PRO A 124 44.20 4.54 -16.54
C PRO A 124 44.25 3.31 -17.46
N LEU A 125 43.41 3.33 -18.50
CA LEU A 125 43.43 2.37 -19.61
C LEU A 125 44.71 2.53 -20.45
N SER A 126 45.38 1.43 -20.80
CA SER A 126 46.44 1.45 -21.84
C SER A 126 46.74 0.10 -22.50
N ALA A 127 46.94 0.18 -23.83
CA ALA A 127 47.68 -0.76 -24.69
C ALA A 127 47.05 -2.11 -25.07
N SER A 128 47.30 -2.48 -26.34
CA SER A 128 46.75 -3.64 -27.05
C SER A 128 47.86 -4.48 -27.70
N SER A 129 47.89 -5.79 -27.47
CA SER A 129 48.76 -6.78 -28.16
C SER A 129 48.49 -8.20 -27.66
N SER A 130 48.67 -9.32 -28.37
CA SER A 130 48.43 -9.68 -29.79
C SER A 130 48.95 -11.11 -30.05
N PHE A 131 48.13 -11.98 -30.66
CA PHE A 131 48.52 -13.21 -31.39
C PHE A 131 49.07 -14.47 -30.66
N SER A 132 49.00 -15.58 -31.43
CA SER A 132 49.62 -16.92 -31.25
C SER A 132 49.08 -17.85 -30.14
N GLU A 133 48.92 -19.17 -30.34
CA GLU A 133 48.88 -19.99 -31.59
C GLU A 133 48.22 -21.36 -31.33
N CYS A 134 47.78 -22.08 -32.37
CA CYS A 134 47.24 -23.44 -32.27
C CYS A 134 48.35 -24.52 -32.35
N PRO A 135 48.04 -25.81 -32.06
CA PRO A 135 47.88 -26.73 -33.20
C PRO A 135 46.78 -27.81 -33.04
N ASN A 136 46.45 -28.46 -34.17
CA ASN A 136 45.39 -29.48 -34.31
C ASN A 136 45.86 -30.91 -33.97
N GLN A 137 44.91 -31.83 -33.74
CA GLN A 137 44.71 -33.06 -34.56
C GLN A 137 43.36 -33.73 -34.19
N ILE A 138 42.39 -33.80 -35.12
CA ILE A 138 42.12 -34.92 -36.06
C ILE A 138 41.71 -36.24 -35.39
N ASN A 139 40.43 -36.63 -35.54
CA ASN A 139 40.08 -37.91 -36.17
C ASN A 139 38.67 -37.88 -36.78
N SER A 140 38.36 -38.81 -37.70
CA SER A 140 37.21 -38.73 -38.63
C SER A 140 36.18 -39.85 -38.43
N GLY A 141 34.88 -39.62 -38.72
CA GLY A 141 33.86 -40.66 -38.57
C GLY A 141 32.43 -40.36 -39.08
N GLY A 142 32.21 -40.50 -40.39
CA GLY A 142 31.01 -41.10 -41.01
C GLY A 142 29.56 -40.71 -40.65
N ASN A 143 28.88 -40.10 -41.62
CA ASN A 143 27.60 -40.54 -42.22
C ASN A 143 26.25 -40.36 -41.48
N GLY A 144 25.34 -39.59 -42.11
CA GLY A 144 23.99 -40.09 -42.45
C GLY A 144 22.76 -39.59 -41.67
N GLY A 145 21.98 -38.70 -42.30
CA GLY A 145 20.51 -38.83 -42.38
C GLY A 145 19.63 -38.27 -41.25
N ASN A 146 18.90 -37.19 -41.58
CA ASN A 146 17.58 -36.76 -41.10
C ASN A 146 17.19 -36.94 -39.62
N GLY A 147 16.97 -35.81 -38.95
CA GLY A 147 16.04 -35.67 -37.84
C GLY A 147 15.76 -34.19 -37.59
N ASP A 148 14.50 -33.75 -37.74
CA ASP A 148 14.06 -32.48 -37.16
C ASP A 148 14.18 -32.59 -35.64
N HIS A 149 14.63 -31.53 -34.96
CA HIS A 149 13.95 -30.96 -33.79
C HIS A 149 14.63 -29.69 -33.25
N ASP A 150 13.78 -28.86 -32.63
CA ASP A 150 14.02 -27.90 -31.56
C ASP A 150 14.76 -26.56 -31.80
N VAL A 151 13.90 -25.55 -32.01
CA VAL A 151 13.86 -24.21 -31.36
C VAL A 151 15.17 -23.40 -31.22
N ASP A 152 15.19 -22.24 -31.89
CA ASP A 152 16.17 -21.17 -31.69
C ASP A 152 16.00 -20.48 -30.31
N MET A 153 16.57 -21.11 -29.28
CA MET A 153 16.43 -20.69 -27.88
C MET A 153 17.59 -19.81 -27.40
N LYS A 154 18.21 -19.00 -28.28
CA LYS A 154 19.38 -18.16 -27.92
C LYS A 154 19.27 -16.66 -28.18
N ALA A 155 18.24 -16.19 -28.88
CA ALA A 155 18.02 -14.75 -29.07
C ALA A 155 17.67 -13.99 -27.77
N HIS A 156 16.82 -14.58 -26.91
CA HIS A 156 16.20 -13.87 -25.78
C HIS A 156 17.05 -13.78 -24.48
N GLU A 157 18.16 -14.52 -24.37
CA GLU A 157 19.02 -14.43 -23.17
C GLU A 157 19.97 -13.21 -23.22
N LEU A 158 20.41 -12.80 -24.42
CA LEU A 158 21.42 -11.75 -24.57
C LEU A 158 20.87 -10.34 -24.30
N ASP A 159 19.64 -10.04 -24.71
CA ASP A 159 18.98 -8.75 -24.41
C ASP A 159 18.72 -8.54 -22.91
N ASN A 160 18.52 -9.64 -22.15
CA ASN A 160 18.28 -9.56 -20.70
C ASN A 160 19.50 -9.09 -19.90
N ILE A 161 20.72 -9.33 -20.40
CA ILE A 161 21.97 -8.95 -19.74
C ILE A 161 22.28 -7.47 -19.94
N SER A 162 22.02 -6.93 -21.14
CA SER A 162 22.31 -5.55 -21.50
C SER A 162 21.65 -4.52 -20.56
N LEU A 163 20.37 -4.73 -20.22
CA LEU A 163 19.59 -3.83 -19.37
C LEU A 163 20.00 -3.79 -17.89
N TYR A 164 20.90 -4.68 -17.44
CA TYR A 164 21.35 -4.74 -16.04
C TYR A 164 22.63 -3.94 -15.77
N VAL A 165 23.33 -3.48 -16.81
CA VAL A 165 24.63 -2.80 -16.67
C VAL A 165 24.49 -1.33 -16.27
N ASP A 166 23.40 -0.68 -16.69
CA ASP A 166 23.24 0.78 -16.61
C ASP A 166 22.44 1.28 -15.39
N THR A 167 22.14 0.45 -14.39
CA THR A 167 21.55 0.95 -13.12
C THR A 167 22.65 1.22 -12.07
N PRO A 168 23.10 2.48 -11.87
CA PRO A 168 24.13 2.80 -10.90
C PRO A 168 23.61 2.64 -9.46
N PHE A 169 24.51 2.21 -8.57
CA PHE A 169 24.24 2.13 -7.13
C PHE A 169 23.89 3.52 -6.55
N PRO A 170 22.86 3.63 -5.67
CA PRO A 170 22.58 4.89 -4.99
C PRO A 170 23.76 5.27 -4.08
N GLN A 171 24.29 6.48 -4.24
CA GLN A 171 25.55 6.85 -3.55
C GLN A 171 25.39 7.10 -2.04
N ASP A 172 24.16 7.36 -1.57
CA ASP A 172 23.83 7.68 -0.17
C ASP A 172 22.67 6.80 0.38
N VAL A 173 22.66 5.50 0.09
CA VAL A 173 21.74 4.57 0.76
C VAL A 173 22.03 4.53 2.27
N ASN A 174 21.19 5.22 3.05
CA ASN A 174 21.17 5.19 4.52
C ASN A 174 20.53 3.88 5.04
N LEU A 175 20.92 2.76 4.44
CA LEU A 175 20.58 1.43 4.92
C LEU A 175 21.33 1.15 6.23
N PRO A 176 20.70 0.53 7.24
CA PRO A 176 21.45 0.03 8.38
C PRO A 176 22.52 -0.99 7.95
N PRO A 177 23.65 -1.08 8.68
CA PRO A 177 24.84 -1.83 8.28
C PRO A 177 24.67 -3.36 8.44
N LEU A 178 23.81 -3.95 7.60
CA LEU A 178 23.71 -5.40 7.44
C LEU A 178 24.58 -5.87 6.26
N PRO A 179 25.23 -7.04 6.36
CA PRO A 179 25.80 -7.76 5.22
C PRO A 179 24.85 -7.79 3.99
N PRO A 180 25.36 -7.58 2.75
CA PRO A 180 24.53 -7.55 1.54
C PRO A 180 23.70 -8.82 1.32
N GLU A 181 24.16 -9.97 1.82
CA GLU A 181 23.51 -11.26 1.73
C GLU A 181 22.21 -11.28 2.56
N LEU A 182 22.22 -10.70 3.76
CA LEU A 182 21.01 -10.55 4.59
C LEU A 182 20.03 -9.57 3.97
N TRP A 183 20.54 -8.52 3.34
CA TRP A 183 19.70 -7.60 2.56
C TRP A 183 19.02 -8.34 1.41
N ALA A 184 19.75 -9.18 0.69
CA ALA A 184 19.19 -10.03 -0.37
C ALA A 184 18.13 -11.00 0.18
N ASP A 185 18.42 -11.72 1.27
CA ASP A 185 17.48 -12.64 1.93
C ASP A 185 16.21 -11.94 2.45
N ILE A 186 16.34 -10.72 2.98
CA ILE A 186 15.20 -9.89 3.40
C ILE A 186 14.33 -9.58 2.19
N PHE A 187 14.89 -8.99 1.13
CA PHE A 187 14.13 -8.59 -0.04
C PHE A 187 13.55 -9.78 -0.83
N GLU A 188 14.30 -10.89 -0.97
CA GLU A 188 13.79 -12.13 -1.56
C GLU A 188 12.54 -12.65 -0.85
N SER A 189 12.42 -12.44 0.48
CA SER A 189 11.21 -12.80 1.23
C SER A 189 10.11 -11.75 1.28
N LEU A 190 10.40 -10.49 0.93
CA LEU A 190 9.39 -9.46 0.73
C LEU A 190 8.80 -9.53 -0.69
N GLY A 191 9.47 -10.20 -1.63
CA GLY A 191 9.12 -10.23 -3.06
C GLY A 191 9.36 -8.90 -3.79
N ASP A 192 9.93 -7.90 -3.11
CA ASP A 192 10.01 -6.52 -3.59
C ASP A 192 11.24 -6.28 -4.48
N TRP A 193 11.18 -6.77 -5.72
CA TRP A 193 12.23 -6.59 -6.72
C TRP A 193 12.47 -5.10 -7.08
N GLU A 194 11.41 -4.29 -7.08
CA GLU A 194 11.50 -2.85 -7.36
C GLU A 194 12.39 -2.17 -6.30
N LEU A 195 12.10 -2.38 -5.01
CA LEU A 195 12.87 -1.80 -3.92
C LEU A 195 14.28 -2.39 -3.80
N ALA A 196 14.47 -3.70 -4.02
CA ALA A 196 15.80 -4.30 -4.04
C ALA A 196 16.70 -3.66 -5.11
N THR A 197 16.16 -3.49 -6.32
CA THR A 197 16.86 -2.87 -7.46
C THR A 197 17.13 -1.39 -7.21
N ALA A 198 16.15 -0.65 -6.68
CA ALA A 198 16.29 0.77 -6.32
C ALA A 198 17.31 1.04 -5.20
N LEU A 199 17.69 0.00 -4.45
CA LEU A 199 18.73 0.04 -3.41
C LEU A 199 20.08 -0.53 -3.88
N GLY A 200 20.19 -1.02 -5.12
CA GLY A 200 21.38 -1.68 -5.66
C GLY A 200 21.64 -3.09 -5.11
N ILE A 201 20.66 -3.70 -4.44
CA ILE A 201 20.80 -4.99 -3.75
C ILE A 201 20.50 -6.12 -4.72
N HIS A 202 21.51 -6.98 -4.93
CA HIS A 202 21.43 -8.09 -5.85
C HIS A 202 20.61 -9.23 -5.23
N THR A 203 19.53 -9.63 -5.89
CA THR A 203 18.61 -10.69 -5.43
C THR A 203 18.33 -11.70 -6.55
N LYS A 204 17.86 -12.89 -6.19
CA LYS A 204 17.33 -13.89 -7.12
C LYS A 204 15.90 -13.59 -7.59
N LEU A 205 15.32 -12.47 -7.16
CA LEU A 205 13.96 -12.07 -7.53
C LEU A 205 13.84 -11.80 -9.03
N ARG A 206 12.71 -12.21 -9.61
CA ARG A 206 12.34 -11.86 -10.98
C ARG A 206 11.35 -10.70 -10.95
N ARG A 207 11.61 -9.68 -11.78
CA ARG A 207 10.61 -8.70 -12.22
C ARG A 207 9.34 -9.42 -12.70
N SER A 208 8.17 -8.82 -12.48
CA SER A 208 6.89 -9.38 -12.92
C SER A 208 6.84 -9.52 -14.45
N ALA A 209 6.00 -10.42 -14.97
CA ALA A 209 5.84 -10.62 -16.42
C ALA A 209 5.44 -9.32 -17.13
N ASP A 210 4.50 -8.58 -16.54
CA ASP A 210 4.08 -7.25 -16.98
C ASP A 210 5.26 -6.28 -17.11
N TRP A 211 6.12 -6.18 -16.07
CA TRP A 211 7.29 -5.30 -16.09
C TRP A 211 8.34 -5.76 -17.11
N ALA A 212 8.58 -7.08 -17.19
CA ALA A 212 9.52 -7.66 -18.15
C ALA A 212 9.12 -7.41 -19.61
N ALA A 213 7.82 -7.42 -19.92
CA ALA A 213 7.31 -7.23 -21.27
C ALA A 213 7.07 -5.75 -21.66
N ASN A 214 6.89 -4.84 -20.69
CA ASN A 214 6.40 -3.48 -20.97
C ASN A 214 7.21 -2.34 -20.29
N GLY A 215 8.21 -2.63 -19.45
CA GLY A 215 9.06 -1.62 -18.82
C GLY A 215 10.16 -1.12 -19.76
N THR A 216 10.29 0.20 -19.90
CA THR A 216 11.28 0.86 -20.78
C THR A 216 12.63 1.06 -20.11
N ARG A 217 13.70 1.40 -20.87
CA ARG A 217 15.02 1.74 -20.29
C ARG A 217 14.92 2.86 -19.26
N LEU A 218 14.05 3.84 -19.53
CA LEU A 218 13.82 4.96 -18.62
C LEU A 218 13.10 4.53 -17.33
N ASP A 219 12.21 3.53 -17.38
CA ASP A 219 11.60 2.96 -16.17
C ASP A 219 12.65 2.27 -15.27
N TYR A 220 13.64 1.59 -15.84
CA TYR A 220 14.76 1.02 -15.06
C TYR A 220 15.69 2.12 -14.50
N ALA A 221 16.03 3.15 -15.28
CA ALA A 221 16.84 4.26 -14.80
C ALA A 221 16.15 5.05 -13.67
N ILE A 222 14.82 5.15 -13.69
CA ILE A 222 14.01 5.74 -12.61
C ILE A 222 14.18 5.02 -11.27
N LEU A 223 14.46 3.71 -11.25
CA LEU A 223 14.76 2.99 -10.00
C LEU A 223 16.00 3.54 -9.28
N SER A 224 16.97 4.13 -9.99
CA SER A 224 18.16 4.73 -9.38
C SER A 224 17.88 6.04 -8.61
N GLY A 225 16.70 6.65 -8.79
CA GLY A 225 16.34 7.95 -8.20
C GLY A 225 17.13 9.16 -8.70
N SER A 226 18.14 8.97 -9.56
CA SER A 226 19.09 10.02 -9.95
C SER A 226 18.67 10.82 -11.18
N VAL A 227 18.55 12.16 -11.00
CA VAL A 227 18.30 13.11 -12.09
C VAL A 227 19.45 13.11 -13.11
N GLU A 228 20.69 13.02 -12.64
CA GLU A 228 21.91 13.04 -13.47
C GLU A 228 21.92 11.84 -14.41
N HIS A 229 21.71 10.63 -13.88
CA HIS A 229 21.66 9.40 -14.66
C HIS A 229 20.55 9.43 -15.72
N ILE A 230 19.34 9.86 -15.33
CA ILE A 230 18.20 10.00 -16.25
C ILE A 230 18.49 11.03 -17.35
N THR A 231 19.18 12.12 -17.03
CA THR A 231 19.58 13.14 -18.00
C THR A 231 20.56 12.54 -19.02
N SER A 232 21.61 11.86 -18.57
CA SER A 232 22.57 11.18 -19.44
C SER A 232 21.92 10.12 -20.34
N LEU A 233 20.96 9.35 -19.82
CA LEU A 233 20.22 8.37 -20.63
C LEU A 233 19.37 9.06 -21.71
N LEU A 234 18.71 10.18 -21.38
CA LEU A 234 17.87 10.94 -22.31
C LEU A 234 18.65 11.77 -23.33
N GLU A 235 19.92 12.11 -23.06
CA GLU A 235 20.84 12.66 -24.07
C GLU A 235 21.19 11.62 -25.14
N VAL A 236 21.41 10.36 -24.76
CA VAL A 236 21.69 9.25 -25.69
C VAL A 236 20.42 8.76 -26.39
N TYR A 237 19.30 8.71 -25.67
CA TYR A 237 18.02 8.16 -26.14
C TYR A 237 16.85 9.16 -25.97
N PRO A 238 16.84 10.30 -26.68
CA PRO A 238 15.83 11.36 -26.50
C PRO A 238 14.39 10.98 -26.89
N ALA A 239 14.19 9.79 -27.48
CA ALA A 239 12.89 9.21 -27.79
C ALA A 239 12.34 8.26 -26.70
N GLU A 240 13.15 7.82 -25.73
CA GLU A 240 12.71 6.99 -24.60
C GLU A 240 11.69 7.74 -23.72
N ARG A 241 10.73 7.02 -23.15
CA ARG A 241 9.64 7.59 -22.33
C ARG A 241 9.30 6.64 -21.19
N PHE A 242 9.04 7.20 -20.01
CA PHE A 242 8.61 6.41 -18.86
C PHE A 242 7.13 6.05 -18.98
N THR A 243 6.76 4.97 -18.32
CA THR A 243 5.43 4.37 -18.38
C THR A 243 4.76 4.39 -17.00
N LYS A 244 3.65 3.67 -16.84
CA LYS A 244 3.03 3.37 -15.54
C LYS A 244 4.03 2.80 -14.51
N PHE A 245 5.11 2.16 -14.95
CA PHE A 245 6.11 1.50 -14.09
C PHE A 245 7.05 2.51 -13.41
N GLY A 246 7.78 3.32 -14.17
CA GLY A 246 8.59 4.42 -13.64
C GLY A 246 7.73 5.46 -12.91
N ALA A 247 6.51 5.74 -13.42
CA ALA A 247 5.56 6.61 -12.74
C ALA A 247 5.20 6.12 -11.33
N LYS A 248 4.95 4.81 -11.15
CA LYS A 248 4.71 4.23 -9.83
C LYS A 248 5.94 4.29 -8.94
N CYS A 249 7.14 3.99 -9.44
CA CYS A 249 8.36 4.04 -8.65
C CYS A 249 8.70 5.46 -8.13
N MET A 250 8.51 6.50 -8.95
CA MET A 250 8.69 7.89 -8.51
C MET A 250 7.76 8.26 -7.35
N LEU A 251 6.52 7.76 -7.34
CA LEU A 251 5.59 7.97 -6.23
C LEU A 251 5.95 7.07 -5.03
N ARG A 252 6.17 5.77 -5.25
CA ARG A 252 6.47 4.75 -4.22
C ARG A 252 7.69 5.08 -3.37
N PHE A 253 8.77 5.52 -4.01
CA PHE A 253 10.04 5.86 -3.36
C PHE A 253 10.18 7.36 -3.04
N ALA A 254 9.14 8.16 -3.32
CA ALA A 254 9.08 9.60 -3.11
C ALA A 254 10.23 10.38 -3.76
N TYR A 255 10.56 10.06 -5.01
CA TYR A 255 11.55 10.75 -5.84
C TYR A 255 11.00 12.10 -6.35
N THR A 256 10.76 13.04 -5.42
CA THR A 256 10.22 14.39 -5.71
C THR A 256 11.06 15.18 -6.71
N ASP A 257 12.35 14.88 -6.79
CA ASP A 257 13.29 15.58 -7.65
C ASP A 257 13.16 15.09 -9.10
N LEU A 258 12.89 13.78 -9.30
CA LEU A 258 12.49 13.23 -10.60
C LEU A 258 11.11 13.73 -11.02
N LEU A 259 10.13 13.78 -10.11
CA LEU A 259 8.81 14.36 -10.40
C LEU A 259 8.94 15.83 -10.84
N THR A 260 9.81 16.60 -10.19
CA THR A 260 10.12 17.99 -10.58
C THR A 260 10.80 18.06 -11.95
N PHE A 261 11.79 17.21 -12.19
CA PHE A 261 12.54 17.15 -13.46
C PHE A 261 11.65 16.83 -14.66
N PHE A 262 10.82 15.78 -14.57
CA PHE A 262 9.91 15.43 -15.66
C PHE A 262 8.77 16.44 -15.82
N TRP A 263 8.28 17.05 -14.74
CA TRP A 263 7.28 18.12 -14.81
C TRP A 263 7.80 19.38 -15.52
N ALA A 264 9.06 19.76 -15.27
CA ALA A 264 9.69 20.92 -15.88
C ALA A 264 10.09 20.69 -17.34
N ASN A 265 10.74 19.55 -17.64
CA ASN A 265 11.37 19.32 -18.94
C ASN A 265 10.53 18.47 -19.92
N TYR A 266 9.67 17.58 -19.40
CA TYR A 266 8.92 16.58 -20.18
C TYR A 266 7.41 16.64 -19.88
N ARG A 267 6.88 17.84 -19.64
CA ARG A 267 5.50 18.10 -19.15
C ARG A 267 4.40 17.33 -19.91
N HIS A 268 4.50 17.23 -21.23
CA HIS A 268 3.49 16.54 -22.05
C HIS A 268 3.46 15.03 -21.78
N ASP A 269 4.64 14.40 -21.68
CA ASP A 269 4.76 12.98 -21.36
C ASP A 269 4.36 12.70 -19.90
N PHE A 270 4.73 13.60 -18.97
CA PHE A 270 4.31 13.55 -17.57
C PHE A 270 2.78 13.61 -17.42
N LEU A 271 2.14 14.57 -18.09
CA LEU A 271 0.67 14.70 -18.09
C LEU A 271 -0.01 13.51 -18.76
N ARG A 272 0.53 12.97 -19.86
CA ARG A 272 -0.03 11.76 -20.50
C ARG A 272 -0.10 10.61 -19.50
N VAL A 273 1.01 10.28 -18.84
CA VAL A 273 1.04 9.14 -17.91
C VAL A 273 0.19 9.40 -16.67
N TYR A 274 0.33 10.55 -16.01
CA TYR A 274 -0.45 10.88 -14.80
C TYR A 274 -1.92 11.31 -15.07
N SER A 275 -2.38 11.28 -16.32
CA SER A 275 -3.80 11.40 -16.66
C SER A 275 -4.58 10.09 -16.55
N GLU A 276 -3.90 8.93 -16.45
CA GLU A 276 -4.59 7.67 -16.24
C GLU A 276 -5.28 7.63 -14.86
N PRO A 277 -6.56 7.21 -14.77
CA PRO A 277 -7.28 7.12 -13.50
C PRO A 277 -6.57 6.26 -12.44
N SER A 278 -5.79 5.25 -12.86
CA SER A 278 -5.03 4.35 -11.99
C SER A 278 -3.74 4.96 -11.42
N LEU A 279 -3.33 6.13 -11.91
CA LEU A 279 -2.04 6.77 -11.59
C LEU A 279 -2.18 8.13 -10.87
N LYS A 280 -3.39 8.49 -10.41
CA LYS A 280 -3.64 9.74 -9.67
C LYS A 280 -2.62 9.93 -8.53
N ILE A 281 -1.81 11.00 -8.65
CA ILE A 281 -0.70 11.28 -7.72
C ILE A 281 -1.18 11.31 -6.25
N PRO A 282 -2.29 11.97 -5.87
CA PRO A 282 -2.75 11.98 -4.47
C PRO A 282 -3.13 10.59 -3.95
N THR A 283 -3.75 9.75 -4.79
CA THR A 283 -4.20 8.41 -4.43
C THR A 283 -3.01 7.49 -4.21
N LEU A 284 -2.12 7.34 -5.21
CA LEU A 284 -0.94 6.49 -5.10
C LEU A 284 0.05 6.98 -4.05
N ALA A 285 0.25 8.29 -3.88
CA ALA A 285 1.08 8.81 -2.80
C ALA A 285 0.48 8.53 -1.41
N SER A 286 -0.85 8.37 -1.31
CA SER A 286 -1.51 8.01 -0.07
C SER A 286 -1.47 6.50 0.21
N HIS A 287 -1.66 5.67 -0.82
CA HIS A 287 -1.45 4.22 -0.78
C HIS A 287 0.00 3.84 -0.42
N TYR A 288 1.02 4.50 -0.99
CA TYR A 288 2.43 4.24 -0.67
C TYR A 288 2.94 4.95 0.59
N GLY A 289 2.11 5.71 1.30
CA GLY A 289 2.49 6.37 2.56
C GLY A 289 3.40 7.61 2.39
N GLN A 290 3.45 8.20 1.20
CA GLN A 290 4.43 9.22 0.84
C GLN A 290 3.89 10.65 0.97
N SER A 291 3.77 11.11 2.22
CA SER A 291 3.42 12.51 2.55
C SER A 291 4.40 13.55 1.96
N LYS A 292 5.65 13.15 1.64
CA LYS A 292 6.59 13.97 0.85
C LYS A 292 6.04 14.28 -0.56
N VAL A 293 5.49 13.28 -1.24
CA VAL A 293 4.93 13.41 -2.60
C VAL A 293 3.63 14.21 -2.57
N LEU A 294 2.79 14.01 -1.55
CA LEU A 294 1.61 14.86 -1.32
C LEU A 294 1.99 16.34 -1.09
N THR A 295 3.05 16.58 -0.30
CA THR A 295 3.61 17.94 -0.09
C THR A 295 4.16 18.53 -1.38
N TRP A 296 4.85 17.75 -2.20
CA TRP A 296 5.33 18.16 -3.53
C TRP A 296 4.17 18.51 -4.47
N TRP A 297 3.16 17.64 -4.58
CA TRP A 297 2.00 17.84 -5.44
C TRP A 297 1.21 19.08 -5.06
N LEU A 298 0.97 19.31 -3.76
CA LEU A 298 0.27 20.50 -3.28
C LEU A 298 1.01 21.80 -3.64
N ARG A 299 2.36 21.79 -3.61
CA ARG A 299 3.21 22.92 -4.04
C ARG A 299 3.22 23.09 -5.56
N ALA A 300 3.37 22.00 -6.33
CA ALA A 300 3.28 22.02 -7.78
C ALA A 300 1.91 22.48 -8.30
N SER A 301 0.87 22.32 -7.47
CA SER A 301 -0.50 22.79 -7.70
C SER A 301 -0.78 24.19 -7.13
N SER A 302 0.24 25.01 -6.78
CA SER A 302 0.02 26.40 -6.32
C SER A 302 -0.42 27.31 -7.47
N PRO A 303 -1.46 28.15 -7.31
CA PRO A 303 -1.96 29.02 -8.37
C PRO A 303 -0.96 30.10 -8.80
N ASP A 304 0.05 30.39 -7.97
CA ASP A 304 1.09 31.40 -8.23
C ASP A 304 2.16 30.93 -9.23
N LEU A 305 2.15 29.63 -9.59
CA LEU A 305 3.07 29.07 -10.58
C LEU A 305 2.56 29.34 -12.00
N PRO A 306 3.45 29.60 -12.99
CA PRO A 306 3.05 29.96 -14.34
C PRO A 306 2.34 28.83 -15.11
N ASN A 307 2.53 27.58 -14.69
CA ASN A 307 1.93 26.39 -15.29
C ASN A 307 1.61 25.35 -14.19
N PRO A 308 0.58 25.58 -13.35
CA PRO A 308 0.32 24.75 -12.17
C PRO A 308 -0.09 23.32 -12.55
N PHE A 309 0.04 22.40 -11.59
CA PHE A 309 -0.47 21.03 -11.70
C PHE A 309 -1.97 20.98 -11.32
N PRO A 310 -2.81 20.15 -11.99
CA PRO A 310 -4.21 20.00 -11.63
C PRO A 310 -4.41 19.56 -10.17
N ARG A 311 -5.11 20.38 -9.37
CA ARG A 311 -5.38 20.11 -7.95
C ARG A 311 -6.61 19.21 -7.75
N GLU A 312 -6.68 18.14 -8.53
CA GLU A 312 -7.82 17.21 -8.56
C GLU A 312 -7.57 16.00 -7.66
N TYR A 313 -8.55 15.69 -6.81
CA TYR A 313 -8.59 14.51 -5.94
C TYR A 313 -10.04 14.23 -5.52
N ASP A 314 -10.30 12.96 -5.26
CA ASP A 314 -11.59 12.40 -4.80
C ASP A 314 -11.41 11.85 -3.37
N GLU A 315 -12.19 10.84 -2.98
CA GLU A 315 -12.11 10.20 -1.67
C GLU A 315 -11.10 9.05 -1.57
N GLU A 316 -10.64 8.51 -2.71
CA GLU A 316 -9.72 7.38 -2.75
C GLU A 316 -8.39 7.60 -2.00
N PRO A 317 -7.77 8.80 -1.97
CA PRO A 317 -6.57 9.02 -1.18
C PRO A 317 -6.74 8.75 0.32
N LEU A 318 -7.89 9.06 0.90
CA LEU A 318 -8.15 8.77 2.32
C LEU A 318 -8.69 7.35 2.54
N ASN A 319 -9.37 6.77 1.55
CA ASN A 319 -9.72 5.35 1.56
C ASN A 319 -8.44 4.49 1.54
N ASP A 320 -7.48 4.74 0.65
CA ASP A 320 -6.22 3.99 0.55
C ASP A 320 -5.26 4.24 1.70
N ALA A 321 -5.11 5.47 2.19
CA ALA A 321 -4.35 5.72 3.42
C ALA A 321 -4.95 4.98 4.64
N SER A 322 -6.26 4.71 4.63
CA SER A 322 -6.93 3.91 5.66
C SER A 322 -6.81 2.40 5.41
N ARG A 323 -6.73 1.98 4.15
CA ARG A 323 -6.52 0.59 3.68
C ARG A 323 -5.12 0.05 4.00
N GLU A 324 -4.10 0.91 3.97
CA GLU A 324 -2.68 0.54 4.19
C GLU A 324 -2.13 0.97 5.58
N GLY A 325 -3.00 1.47 6.47
CA GLY A 325 -2.62 1.77 7.86
C GLY A 325 -1.86 3.09 8.05
N HIS A 326 -1.85 3.98 7.06
CA HIS A 326 -0.93 5.11 6.93
C HIS A 326 -1.40 6.38 7.67
N ILE A 327 -1.42 6.30 9.00
CA ILE A 327 -1.86 7.38 9.91
C ILE A 327 -1.12 8.71 9.68
N HIS A 328 0.16 8.69 9.33
CA HIS A 328 0.93 9.90 9.04
C HIS A 328 0.49 10.60 7.74
N VAL A 329 -0.07 9.85 6.78
CA VAL A 329 -0.73 10.43 5.60
C VAL A 329 -2.11 10.99 5.96
N LEU A 330 -2.90 10.29 6.77
CA LEU A 330 -4.18 10.83 7.27
C LEU A 330 -3.98 12.14 8.05
N GLN A 331 -2.92 12.21 8.86
CA GLN A 331 -2.51 13.42 9.58
C GLN A 331 -1.96 14.52 8.65
N TRP A 332 -1.31 14.15 7.53
CA TRP A 332 -0.95 15.12 6.49
C TRP A 332 -2.20 15.70 5.83
N TRP A 333 -3.16 14.86 5.41
CA TRP A 333 -4.41 15.32 4.80
C TRP A 333 -5.14 16.28 5.74
N LYS A 334 -5.29 15.91 7.02
CA LYS A 334 -5.91 16.76 8.06
C LYS A 334 -5.20 18.10 8.31
N SER A 335 -3.89 18.19 8.05
CA SER A 335 -3.11 19.43 8.22
C SER A 335 -2.85 20.20 6.92
N SER A 336 -3.18 19.63 5.75
CA SER A 336 -2.93 20.21 4.42
C SER A 336 -3.73 21.48 4.08
N GLY A 337 -4.81 21.76 4.82
CA GLY A 337 -5.79 22.81 4.49
C GLY A 337 -6.72 22.46 3.32
N LEU A 338 -6.62 21.25 2.75
CA LEU A 338 -7.54 20.77 1.72
C LEU A 338 -8.85 20.25 2.35
N PRO A 339 -10.01 20.46 1.70
CA PRO A 339 -11.26 19.80 2.06
C PRO A 339 -11.12 18.28 2.13
N LEU A 340 -11.38 17.69 3.30
CA LEU A 340 -11.29 16.24 3.48
C LEU A 340 -12.45 15.53 2.77
N ARG A 341 -12.13 14.83 1.69
CA ARG A 341 -13.01 13.92 0.96
C ARG A 341 -12.70 12.49 1.41
N TYR A 342 -13.68 11.76 1.90
CA TYR A 342 -13.50 10.40 2.38
C TYR A 342 -14.83 9.65 2.32
N GLY A 343 -14.78 8.39 1.89
CA GLY A 343 -15.95 7.53 1.77
C GLY A 343 -16.01 6.52 2.92
N GLN A 344 -15.95 5.25 2.57
CA GLN A 344 -16.06 4.11 3.48
C GLN A 344 -14.76 3.81 4.27
N VAL A 345 -14.05 4.86 4.73
CA VAL A 345 -12.73 4.76 5.41
C VAL A 345 -12.71 3.82 6.62
N MET A 346 -13.81 3.77 7.36
CA MET A 346 -13.99 2.88 8.51
C MET A 346 -14.27 1.43 8.09
N ASP A 347 -14.94 1.20 6.95
CA ASP A 347 -15.20 -0.15 6.43
C ASP A 347 -13.91 -0.77 5.87
N VAL A 348 -13.10 0.00 5.12
CA VAL A 348 -11.81 -0.48 4.59
C VAL A 348 -10.77 -0.68 5.71
N ALA A 349 -10.63 0.24 6.65
CA ALA A 349 -9.72 0.06 7.80
C ALA A 349 -10.10 -1.15 8.66
N SER A 350 -11.39 -1.48 8.75
CA SER A 350 -11.87 -2.67 9.46
C SER A 350 -11.58 -3.97 8.69
N SER A 351 -11.65 -3.93 7.37
CA SER A 351 -11.34 -5.08 6.50
C SER A 351 -9.85 -5.38 6.41
N PHE A 352 -8.97 -4.42 6.76
CA PHE A 352 -7.51 -4.58 6.69
C PHE A 352 -6.83 -4.63 8.07
N GLY A 353 -7.59 -4.87 9.15
CA GLY A 353 -7.02 -5.08 10.50
C GLY A 353 -6.49 -3.81 11.17
N HIS A 354 -6.75 -2.62 10.64
CA HIS A 354 -6.03 -1.39 11.00
C HIS A 354 -6.63 -0.64 12.20
N LEU A 355 -6.59 -1.29 13.36
CA LEU A 355 -7.00 -0.77 14.68
C LEU A 355 -6.55 0.66 14.96
N ALA A 356 -5.29 0.98 14.66
CA ALA A 356 -4.74 2.31 14.94
C ALA A 356 -5.27 3.40 13.99
N VAL A 357 -5.70 3.04 12.78
CA VAL A 357 -6.44 3.93 11.86
C VAL A 357 -7.88 4.11 12.34
N LEU A 358 -8.56 3.04 12.77
CA LEU A 358 -9.92 3.11 13.34
C LEU A 358 -9.97 4.04 14.56
N GLU A 359 -8.98 3.94 15.46
CA GLU A 359 -8.88 4.83 16.62
C GLU A 359 -8.47 6.26 16.23
N TRP A 360 -7.66 6.47 15.18
CA TRP A 360 -7.40 7.83 14.65
C TRP A 360 -8.67 8.48 14.08
N TRP A 361 -9.47 7.74 13.30
CA TRP A 361 -10.74 8.22 12.74
C TRP A 361 -11.77 8.51 13.83
N LYS A 362 -11.92 7.61 14.81
CA LYS A 362 -12.77 7.81 16.00
C LYS A 362 -12.43 9.09 16.76
N ASN A 363 -11.14 9.39 16.94
CA ASN A 363 -10.68 10.60 17.62
C ASN A 363 -10.46 11.80 16.67
N SER A 364 -10.83 11.68 15.39
CA SER A 364 -10.58 12.73 14.40
C SER A 364 -11.48 13.96 14.57
N GLY A 365 -12.66 13.80 15.17
CA GLY A 365 -13.71 14.83 15.21
C GLY A 365 -14.50 14.97 13.89
N LEU A 366 -14.33 14.02 12.96
CA LEU A 366 -15.02 13.99 11.66
C LEU A 366 -16.25 13.05 11.71
N THR A 367 -17.23 13.28 10.84
CA THR A 367 -18.43 12.46 10.74
C THR A 367 -18.09 11.08 10.16
N LEU A 368 -18.27 10.01 10.94
CA LEU A 368 -17.93 8.66 10.49
C LEU A 368 -19.10 8.00 9.74
N ASN A 369 -18.88 7.70 8.47
CA ASN A 369 -19.76 6.89 7.64
C ASN A 369 -19.22 5.46 7.52
N TYR A 370 -20.06 4.48 7.81
CA TYR A 370 -19.76 3.05 7.72
C TYR A 370 -21.06 2.24 7.67
N LEU A 371 -21.05 1.17 6.89
CA LEU A 371 -22.16 0.22 6.79
C LEU A 371 -21.68 -1.23 6.78
N HIS A 372 -20.45 -1.49 6.33
CA HIS A 372 -19.95 -2.83 6.10
C HIS A 372 -18.79 -3.24 7.02
N ALA A 373 -18.30 -2.37 7.92
CA ALA A 373 -17.13 -2.60 8.76
C ALA A 373 -17.10 -3.95 9.50
N LEU A 374 -18.23 -4.40 10.07
CA LEU A 374 -18.31 -5.68 10.77
C LEU A 374 -18.37 -6.88 9.81
N LYS A 375 -18.97 -6.73 8.62
CA LYS A 375 -18.90 -7.72 7.53
C LYS A 375 -17.46 -7.81 6.99
N GLY A 376 -16.84 -6.64 6.78
CA GLY A 376 -15.45 -6.43 6.39
C GLY A 376 -14.44 -7.16 7.27
N ALA A 377 -14.52 -6.93 8.58
CA ALA A 377 -13.72 -7.64 9.57
C ALA A 377 -14.03 -9.16 9.58
N SER A 378 -15.30 -9.55 9.41
CA SER A 378 -15.72 -10.95 9.49
C SER A 378 -15.23 -11.80 8.32
N TYR A 379 -15.28 -11.31 7.08
CA TYR A 379 -14.78 -12.07 5.91
C TYR A 379 -13.25 -12.21 5.93
N ARG A 380 -12.56 -11.29 6.61
CA ARG A 380 -11.10 -11.20 6.63
C ARG A 380 -10.43 -11.98 7.77
N GLY A 381 -11.15 -12.26 8.87
CA GLY A 381 -10.59 -12.90 10.07
C GLY A 381 -10.18 -11.91 11.16
N GLU A 382 -10.63 -10.65 11.09
CA GLU A 382 -10.11 -9.55 11.91
C GLU A 382 -10.79 -9.51 13.30
N VAL A 383 -10.62 -10.57 14.09
CA VAL A 383 -11.24 -10.73 15.42
C VAL A 383 -10.90 -9.59 16.37
N GLU A 384 -9.67 -9.05 16.31
CA GLU A 384 -9.30 -7.88 17.13
C GLU A 384 -10.06 -6.61 16.72
N VAL A 385 -10.39 -6.44 15.43
CA VAL A 385 -11.22 -5.33 14.93
C VAL A 385 -12.66 -5.49 15.40
N LEU A 386 -13.25 -6.69 15.33
CA LEU A 386 -14.58 -6.96 15.87
C LEU A 386 -14.66 -6.61 17.37
N GLU A 387 -13.63 -6.99 18.13
CA GLU A 387 -13.53 -6.68 19.55
C GLU A 387 -13.29 -5.19 19.83
N TRP A 388 -12.53 -4.48 18.98
CA TRP A 388 -12.39 -3.02 19.03
C TRP A 388 -13.74 -2.34 18.79
N TRP A 389 -14.50 -2.75 17.76
CA TRP A 389 -15.82 -2.20 17.48
C TRP A 389 -16.76 -2.39 18.67
N ARG A 390 -16.80 -3.59 19.26
CA ARG A 390 -17.60 -3.90 20.46
C ARG A 390 -17.25 -3.00 21.67
N LYS A 391 -15.99 -2.57 21.78
CA LYS A 391 -15.50 -1.65 22.83
C LYS A 391 -15.54 -0.16 22.44
N SER A 392 -15.71 0.16 21.17
CA SER A 392 -15.49 1.51 20.62
C SER A 392 -16.51 2.56 21.11
N GLY A 393 -17.70 2.13 21.50
CA GLY A 393 -18.85 3.01 21.75
C GLY A 393 -19.57 3.50 20.47
N LEU A 394 -19.08 3.10 19.28
CA LEU A 394 -19.75 3.36 18.01
C LEU A 394 -20.97 2.42 17.83
N ARG A 395 -21.93 2.81 17.00
CA ARG A 395 -23.09 1.99 16.67
C ARG A 395 -22.61 0.75 15.90
N LEU A 396 -22.87 -0.45 16.41
CA LEU A 396 -22.62 -1.67 15.66
C LEU A 396 -23.64 -1.79 14.51
N VAL A 397 -23.16 -2.00 13.28
CA VAL A 397 -23.98 -2.19 12.08
C VAL A 397 -23.60 -3.52 11.45
N TYR A 398 -24.50 -4.49 11.49
CA TYR A 398 -24.33 -5.84 10.98
C TYR A 398 -25.72 -6.48 10.72
N ASP A 399 -25.73 -7.55 9.94
CA ASP A 399 -26.87 -8.40 9.63
C ASP A 399 -26.42 -9.87 9.63
N LYS A 400 -27.19 -10.79 9.00
CA LYS A 400 -26.85 -12.21 8.91
C LYS A 400 -25.57 -12.49 8.11
N GLU A 401 -25.17 -11.58 7.23
CA GLU A 401 -24.09 -11.78 6.26
C GLU A 401 -22.73 -11.95 6.96
N VAL A 402 -22.57 -11.43 8.19
CA VAL A 402 -21.32 -11.59 8.96
C VAL A 402 -21.00 -13.06 9.27
N LEU A 403 -22.02 -13.93 9.31
CA LEU A 403 -21.85 -15.38 9.49
C LEU A 403 -21.72 -16.12 8.17
N VAL A 404 -22.42 -15.66 7.12
CA VAL A 404 -22.31 -16.17 5.74
C VAL A 404 -20.89 -15.97 5.23
N ASP A 405 -20.36 -14.74 5.32
CA ASP A 405 -18.99 -14.40 4.92
C ASP A 405 -17.95 -15.13 5.79
N ALA A 406 -18.10 -15.14 7.12
CA ALA A 406 -17.16 -15.86 7.99
C ALA A 406 -17.13 -17.37 7.69
N THR A 407 -18.25 -17.94 7.27
CA THR A 407 -18.33 -19.35 6.84
C THR A 407 -17.63 -19.54 5.48
N LYS A 408 -17.99 -18.71 4.48
CA LYS A 408 -17.47 -18.78 3.11
C LYS A 408 -15.96 -18.51 3.03
N PHE A 409 -15.43 -17.64 3.88
CA PHE A 409 -14.00 -17.35 3.98
C PHE A 409 -13.26 -18.21 5.03
N ASN A 410 -13.88 -19.30 5.50
CA ASN A 410 -13.31 -20.26 6.44
C ASN A 410 -12.69 -19.60 7.70
N ARG A 411 -13.50 -18.82 8.43
CA ARG A 411 -13.12 -18.06 9.64
C ARG A 411 -13.78 -18.60 10.91
N PRO A 412 -13.37 -19.79 11.41
CA PRO A 412 -13.95 -20.39 12.62
C PRO A 412 -13.71 -19.54 13.88
N ASP A 413 -12.64 -18.75 13.89
CA ASP A 413 -12.27 -17.78 14.93
C ASP A 413 -13.26 -16.60 15.00
N VAL A 414 -13.68 -16.07 13.84
CA VAL A 414 -14.74 -15.06 13.74
C VAL A 414 -16.09 -15.63 14.13
N LEU A 415 -16.44 -16.84 13.66
CA LEU A 415 -17.68 -17.52 14.07
C LEU A 415 -17.71 -17.74 15.59
N GLN A 416 -16.58 -18.15 16.19
CA GLN A 416 -16.41 -18.29 17.63
C GLN A 416 -16.51 -16.94 18.36
N TRP A 417 -15.96 -15.86 17.80
CA TRP A 417 -16.12 -14.50 18.36
C TRP A 417 -17.58 -14.07 18.35
N TRP A 418 -18.30 -14.17 17.21
CA TRP A 418 -19.72 -13.84 17.15
C TRP A 418 -20.53 -14.64 18.18
N SER A 419 -20.30 -15.95 18.25
CA SER A 419 -20.92 -16.87 19.21
C SER A 419 -20.61 -16.57 20.69
N SER A 420 -19.57 -15.78 21.00
CA SER A 420 -19.18 -15.43 22.38
C SER A 420 -19.30 -13.93 22.70
N SER A 421 -19.56 -13.10 21.68
CA SER A 421 -19.66 -11.65 21.76
C SER A 421 -20.82 -11.15 22.63
N GLY A 422 -21.91 -11.93 22.71
CA GLY A 422 -23.20 -11.52 23.27
C GLY A 422 -24.09 -10.73 22.30
N LEU A 423 -23.65 -10.52 21.06
CA LEU A 423 -24.43 -9.85 20.00
C LEU A 423 -25.46 -10.82 19.41
N ARG A 424 -26.64 -10.30 19.05
CA ARG A 424 -27.73 -11.12 18.50
C ARG A 424 -27.62 -11.19 16.99
N VAL A 425 -27.19 -12.33 16.47
CA VAL A 425 -27.17 -12.61 15.03
C VAL A 425 -28.13 -13.77 14.73
N GLU A 426 -28.82 -13.69 13.59
CA GLU A 426 -29.75 -14.72 13.12
C GLU A 426 -29.28 -15.25 11.75
N TYR A 427 -29.48 -16.53 11.47
CA TYR A 427 -29.01 -17.22 10.26
C TYR A 427 -30.03 -18.24 9.75
N CYS A 428 -30.16 -18.41 8.43
CA CYS A 428 -30.86 -19.56 7.84
C CYS A 428 -29.92 -20.78 7.81
N VAL A 429 -30.45 -22.00 7.91
CA VAL A 429 -29.66 -23.19 7.56
C VAL A 429 -29.25 -23.12 6.08
N CYS A 430 -30.18 -22.70 5.21
CA CYS A 430 -29.98 -22.49 3.79
C CYS A 430 -28.80 -21.56 3.43
N ASP A 431 -28.66 -20.42 4.11
CA ASP A 431 -27.57 -19.46 3.85
C ASP A 431 -26.21 -20.05 4.22
N ILE A 432 -26.14 -20.79 5.34
CA ILE A 432 -24.90 -21.37 5.87
C ILE A 432 -24.48 -22.62 5.09
N GLU A 433 -25.44 -23.44 4.62
CA GLU A 433 -25.16 -24.56 3.72
C GLU A 433 -24.56 -24.06 2.40
N ALA A 434 -25.20 -23.09 1.75
CA ALA A 434 -24.67 -22.47 0.53
C ALA A 434 -23.27 -21.87 0.77
N ALA A 435 -23.07 -21.17 1.90
CA ALA A 435 -21.76 -20.63 2.26
C ALA A 435 -20.69 -21.71 2.51
N LEU A 436 -21.07 -22.92 2.93
CA LEU A 436 -20.17 -24.07 3.12
C LEU A 436 -19.85 -24.82 1.82
N GLU A 437 -20.70 -24.71 0.78
CA GLU A 437 -20.42 -25.19 -0.58
C GLU A 437 -19.50 -24.21 -1.33
N ASP A 438 -19.78 -22.91 -1.22
CA ASP A 438 -19.04 -21.81 -1.85
C ASP A 438 -17.69 -21.49 -1.14
N ALA A 439 -17.30 -22.27 -0.14
CA ALA A 439 -16.24 -21.91 0.80
C ALA A 439 -14.82 -22.06 0.24
N ILE A 440 -13.96 -21.07 0.54
CA ILE A 440 -12.54 -21.14 0.19
C ILE A 440 -11.86 -22.34 0.86
N ASP A 441 -10.93 -22.97 0.15
CA ASP A 441 -10.19 -24.16 0.59
C ASP A 441 -11.10 -25.32 1.11
N GLY A 442 -12.35 -25.36 0.64
CA GLY A 442 -13.36 -26.35 1.03
C GLY A 442 -14.05 -26.08 2.37
N GLY A 443 -13.79 -24.93 3.02
CA GLY A 443 -14.50 -24.48 4.22
C GLY A 443 -14.38 -25.40 5.44
N LYS A 444 -13.35 -26.25 5.50
CA LYS A 444 -13.30 -27.37 6.44
C LYS A 444 -13.41 -26.92 7.90
N GLU A 445 -12.70 -25.87 8.30
CA GLU A 445 -12.64 -25.46 9.70
C GLU A 445 -13.94 -24.77 10.15
N ALA A 446 -14.56 -23.98 9.26
CA ALA A 446 -15.91 -23.46 9.48
C ALA A 446 -16.95 -24.61 9.53
N ARG A 447 -16.82 -25.63 8.68
CA ARG A 447 -17.67 -26.83 8.68
C ARG A 447 -17.55 -27.62 9.98
N ASP A 448 -16.33 -27.88 10.43
CA ASP A 448 -16.03 -28.56 11.70
C ASP A 448 -16.56 -27.75 12.90
N TRP A 449 -16.47 -26.41 12.86
CA TRP A 449 -17.06 -25.51 13.87
C TRP A 449 -18.59 -25.59 13.90
N TRP A 450 -19.26 -25.46 12.76
CA TRP A 450 -20.72 -25.56 12.66
C TRP A 450 -21.23 -26.94 13.12
N LEU A 451 -20.58 -28.03 12.70
CA LEU A 451 -20.90 -29.39 13.15
C LEU A 451 -20.70 -29.55 14.66
N GLY A 452 -19.63 -28.99 15.22
CA GLY A 452 -19.38 -28.94 16.67
C GLY A 452 -20.47 -28.17 17.45
N ARG A 453 -21.14 -27.20 16.79
CA ARG A 453 -22.30 -26.47 17.33
C ARG A 453 -23.64 -27.20 17.16
N GLY A 454 -23.66 -28.38 16.54
CA GLY A 454 -24.87 -29.15 16.26
C GLY A 454 -25.62 -28.73 14.98
N PHE A 455 -24.97 -28.01 14.07
CA PHE A 455 -25.51 -27.75 12.73
C PHE A 455 -25.73 -29.07 11.97
N ARG A 456 -26.82 -29.15 11.20
CA ARG A 456 -27.15 -30.30 10.36
C ARG A 456 -27.65 -29.82 9.01
N ILE A 457 -27.17 -30.45 7.94
CA ILE A 457 -27.55 -30.19 6.56
C ILE A 457 -28.83 -30.96 6.21
N ASP A 458 -28.93 -32.22 6.63
CA ASP A 458 -30.07 -33.11 6.40
C ASP A 458 -31.31 -32.73 7.26
N VAL A 459 -31.87 -31.55 7.04
CA VAL A 459 -33.06 -31.02 7.72
C VAL A 459 -34.26 -30.90 6.75
N PRO A 460 -35.51 -31.03 7.23
CA PRO A 460 -36.68 -30.82 6.38
C PRO A 460 -36.76 -29.37 5.89
N VAL A 461 -37.32 -29.13 4.70
CA VAL A 461 -37.37 -27.81 4.03
C VAL A 461 -37.92 -26.68 4.92
N THR A 462 -38.81 -27.00 5.87
CA THR A 462 -39.34 -26.06 6.87
C THR A 462 -38.31 -25.58 7.88
N GLU A 463 -37.40 -26.46 8.33
CA GLU A 463 -36.26 -26.15 9.21
C GLU A 463 -35.07 -25.58 8.39
N TRP A 464 -34.96 -25.98 7.12
CA TRP A 464 -33.96 -25.47 6.18
C TRP A 464 -34.08 -23.95 5.96
N MET A 465 -35.32 -23.47 5.83
CA MET A 465 -35.66 -22.04 5.67
C MET A 465 -35.87 -21.30 7.01
N GLU A 466 -35.67 -21.95 8.16
CA GLU A 466 -35.92 -21.35 9.47
C GLU A 466 -34.75 -20.44 9.92
N TYR A 467 -35.07 -19.23 10.36
CA TYR A 467 -34.10 -18.32 10.97
C TYR A 467 -33.80 -18.72 12.41
N LYS A 468 -32.60 -19.25 12.63
CA LYS A 468 -32.07 -19.67 13.92
C LYS A 468 -31.16 -18.58 14.50
N ARG A 469 -31.02 -18.55 15.82
CA ARG A 469 -30.13 -17.61 16.53
C ARG A 469 -28.77 -18.22 16.76
N LEU A 470 -27.72 -17.41 16.61
CA LEU A 470 -26.40 -17.74 17.11
C LEU A 470 -26.36 -17.61 18.64
#